data_AF-A0A7S2XR58-F1
#
_entry.id   AF-A0A7S2XR58-F1
#
_cell.length_a   1.000
_cell.length_b   1.000
_cell.length_c   1.000
_cell.angle_alpha   90.00
_cell.angle_beta   90.00
_cell.angle_gamma   90.00
#
_symmetry.space_group_name_H-M   'P 1'
#
loop_
_entity.id
_entity.type
_entity.pdbx_description
1 polymer ?
#
loop_
_entity_poly.entity_id
_entity_poly.type
_entity_poly.pdbx_seq_one_letter_code
_entity_poly.pdbx_strand_id
1 'polypeptide(L)'
;MVSSRSGASYDVDATDHGRLARQKSRLVANRKAVASGKKKITRHTEQSVTTPPELKRKRAEIEEEKVRRESKGKMNTTKTRSSCTGPRCTNYGVYRHAQYKEYGFFFCSPCDLYDSVVEKWRVDSNCRTYKCVAGHNSFIFPSTKTKTYLPSKQVDFSSKKKHAESPSSADDSEEVWSSGEEDEDEEEEEDTTPPPLIERSLHSEFSPEADSSSDPVSTYQLEIPTYAAEDGGTYFDIICSLQAEIADLKTELQFVKENKSGTPGTGATGTNQKGKKKKKKQTKKEVNDALEEALSKSIMEVLAHADFSNLGLKRTSAALVKCFWNVDDGHAQGGLIGEVSKWLRNNIFTPGKVLKGMDMHGGTLNYEGIEILRMLETLGRKYFRYSILPSTSRIQRFQRKMNKVGESIAPFKSIITEDGEGIEFDPKAAVELVFHGYGLTETGKTTRLNCGVSCDGTNMSKKINTMIGGFKVNHITAVCPIRKLPIFCETGTGNSCTGIQSHFNCFPTNLANNAPSSLMTFTCRSLCLRNAVAGAKPYTWRRRAGSAIIMK
;
A
#
# COMPACT_ATOMS: atom_id res chain seq x y z
N MET A 1 -25.11 8.31 61.35
CA MET A 1 -25.44 7.23 60.39
C MET A 1 -26.68 7.63 59.60
N VAL A 2 -26.60 7.68 58.28
CA VAL A 2 -27.74 8.00 57.41
C VAL A 2 -28.29 6.70 56.84
N SER A 3 -29.52 6.35 57.22
CA SER A 3 -30.18 5.14 56.72
C SER A 3 -30.77 5.40 55.32
N SER A 4 -30.42 4.56 54.35
CA SER A 4 -31.09 4.57 53.05
C SER A 4 -32.46 3.87 53.14
N ARG A 5 -33.40 4.20 52.26
CA ARG A 5 -34.72 3.52 52.16
C ARG A 5 -34.63 1.99 52.02
N SER A 6 -33.48 1.45 51.64
CA SER A 6 -33.19 0.01 51.55
C SER A 6 -32.62 -0.61 52.84
N GLY A 7 -32.57 0.13 53.96
CA GLY A 7 -32.05 -0.35 55.24
C GLY A 7 -30.53 -0.55 55.31
N ALA A 8 -29.80 -0.23 54.24
CA ALA A 8 -28.35 -0.33 54.21
C ALA A 8 -27.73 0.88 54.93
N SER A 9 -27.04 0.59 56.03
CA SER A 9 -26.19 1.52 56.79
C SER A 9 -24.80 1.59 56.16
N TYR A 10 -24.29 2.80 55.96
CA TYR A 10 -22.91 3.06 55.55
C TYR A 10 -22.35 4.22 56.36
N ASP A 11 -21.07 4.15 56.71
CA ASP A 11 -20.35 5.27 57.32
C ASP A 11 -20.16 6.37 56.28
N VAL A 12 -20.57 7.58 56.66
CA VAL A 12 -20.55 8.76 55.80
C VAL A 12 -19.53 9.72 56.38
N ASP A 13 -18.42 9.94 55.66
CA ASP A 13 -17.56 11.09 55.91
C ASP A 13 -18.36 12.37 55.61
N ALA A 14 -18.17 13.43 56.40
CA ALA A 14 -18.96 14.66 56.35
C ALA A 14 -18.96 15.38 54.97
N THR A 15 -18.07 14.98 54.06
CA THR A 15 -17.92 15.56 52.72
C THR A 15 -18.59 14.76 51.60
N ASP A 16 -19.00 13.51 51.84
CA ASP A 16 -19.55 12.63 50.81
C ASP A 16 -21.06 12.45 51.03
N HIS A 17 -21.91 13.23 50.36
CA HIS A 17 -23.37 13.06 50.40
C HIS A 17 -23.96 12.58 49.06
N GLY A 18 -25.04 11.79 49.14
CA GLY A 18 -25.84 11.43 47.98
C GLY A 18 -25.26 10.33 47.08
N ARG A 19 -25.03 10.63 45.80
CA ARG A 19 -24.70 9.64 44.75
C ARG A 19 -23.25 9.14 44.89
N LEU A 20 -22.33 10.03 45.28
CA LEU A 20 -20.91 9.73 45.49
C LEU A 20 -20.68 8.74 46.64
N ALA A 21 -21.35 8.94 47.78
CA ALA A 21 -21.26 8.04 48.93
C ALA A 21 -21.71 6.60 48.58
N ARG A 22 -22.79 6.47 47.80
CA ARG A 22 -23.28 5.16 47.31
C ARG A 22 -22.29 4.49 46.37
N GLN A 23 -21.66 5.25 45.49
CA GLN A 23 -20.66 4.72 44.56
C GLN A 23 -19.40 4.24 45.31
N LYS A 24 -18.93 5.02 46.29
CA LYS A 24 -17.78 4.68 47.15
C LYS A 24 -18.05 3.41 47.97
N SER A 25 -19.23 3.33 48.60
CA SER A 25 -19.66 2.13 49.34
C SER A 25 -19.75 0.89 48.44
N ARG A 26 -20.31 1.03 47.22
CA ARG A 26 -20.38 -0.06 46.23
C ARG A 26 -18.99 -0.53 45.79
N LEU A 27 -18.03 0.37 45.63
CA LEU A 27 -16.63 0.03 45.33
C LEU A 27 -15.96 -0.73 46.48
N VAL A 28 -16.17 -0.30 47.73
CA VAL A 28 -15.64 -1.01 48.91
C VAL A 28 -16.24 -2.41 49.04
N ALA A 29 -17.56 -2.56 48.84
CA ALA A 29 -18.22 -3.85 48.85
C ALA A 29 -17.71 -4.78 47.74
N ASN A 30 -17.51 -4.25 46.52
CA ASN A 30 -16.91 -5.01 45.42
C ASN A 30 -15.47 -5.44 45.74
N ARG A 31 -14.65 -4.58 46.36
CA ARG A 31 -13.28 -4.93 46.80
C ARG A 31 -13.30 -6.06 47.83
N LYS A 32 -14.18 -6.00 48.83
CA LYS A 32 -14.34 -7.09 49.82
C LYS A 32 -14.83 -8.39 49.17
N ALA A 33 -15.71 -8.32 48.18
CA ALA A 33 -16.21 -9.48 47.44
C ALA A 33 -15.12 -10.13 46.57
N VAL A 34 -14.25 -9.34 45.94
CA VAL A 34 -13.10 -9.85 45.17
C VAL A 34 -12.05 -10.45 46.10
N ALA A 35 -11.72 -9.77 47.21
CA ALA A 35 -10.74 -10.27 48.18
C ALA A 35 -11.19 -11.59 48.86
N SER A 36 -12.50 -11.75 49.08
CA SER A 36 -13.08 -13.00 49.61
C SER A 36 -13.32 -14.07 48.54
N GLY A 37 -12.92 -13.86 47.28
CA GLY A 37 -13.10 -14.81 46.18
C GLY A 37 -14.53 -14.99 45.69
N LYS A 38 -15.51 -14.24 46.24
CA LYS A 38 -16.93 -14.31 45.87
C LYS A 38 -17.22 -13.72 44.49
N LYS A 39 -16.30 -12.97 43.90
CA LYS A 39 -16.47 -12.33 42.59
C LYS A 39 -15.18 -12.43 41.77
N LYS A 40 -15.26 -12.98 40.55
CA LYS A 40 -14.13 -13.00 39.60
C LYS A 40 -13.93 -11.62 38.98
N ILE A 41 -12.68 -11.16 38.91
CA ILE A 41 -12.30 -9.90 38.24
C ILE A 41 -12.60 -10.05 36.74
N THR A 42 -13.38 -9.13 36.19
CA THR A 42 -13.62 -9.03 34.74
C THR A 42 -12.84 -7.85 34.18
N ARG A 43 -12.46 -7.92 32.90
CA ARG A 43 -11.62 -6.91 32.22
C ARG A 43 -12.19 -5.48 32.26
N HIS A 44 -13.52 -5.34 32.38
CA HIS A 44 -14.19 -4.03 32.56
C HIS A 44 -14.05 -3.45 33.97
N THR A 45 -13.78 -4.25 35.01
CA THR A 45 -13.55 -3.76 36.38
C THR A 45 -12.11 -3.33 36.65
N GLU A 46 -11.17 -3.65 35.75
CA GLU A 46 -9.76 -3.24 35.88
C GLU A 46 -9.52 -1.79 35.45
N GLN A 47 -10.35 -1.22 34.56
CA GLN A 47 -10.14 0.12 34.00
C GLN A 47 -10.43 1.28 34.98
N SER A 48 -11.17 1.03 36.07
CA SER A 48 -11.51 2.08 37.06
C SER A 48 -10.71 2.02 38.37
N VAL A 49 -9.73 1.11 38.47
CA VAL A 49 -8.90 1.00 39.67
C VAL A 49 -7.57 1.70 39.42
N THR A 50 -7.42 2.90 39.98
CA THR A 50 -6.11 3.54 40.13
C THR A 50 -5.17 2.58 40.84
N THR A 51 -4.22 2.05 40.07
CA THR A 51 -3.30 1.01 40.53
C THR A 51 -2.44 1.62 41.65
N PRO A 52 -2.42 1.03 42.86
CA PRO A 52 -1.58 1.49 43.96
C PRO A 52 -0.13 1.67 43.51
N PRO A 53 0.60 2.70 43.98
CA PRO A 53 1.96 3.01 43.52
C PRO A 53 2.93 1.82 43.59
N GLU A 54 2.77 0.95 44.60
CA GLU A 54 3.60 -0.25 44.74
C GLU A 54 3.41 -1.28 43.62
N LEU A 55 2.18 -1.44 43.12
CA LEU A 55 1.89 -2.37 42.03
C LEU A 55 2.38 -1.84 40.68
N LYS A 56 2.47 -0.52 40.51
CA LYS A 56 3.13 0.09 39.35
C LYS A 56 4.64 -0.19 39.35
N ARG A 57 5.30 -0.09 40.52
CA ARG A 57 6.74 -0.43 40.66
C ARG A 57 7.00 -1.90 40.33
N LYS A 58 6.21 -2.82 40.89
CA LYS A 58 6.34 -4.26 40.58
C LYS A 58 6.11 -4.58 39.09
N ARG A 59 5.18 -3.89 38.42
CA ARG A 59 4.98 -4.06 36.97
C ARG A 59 6.18 -3.55 36.16
N ALA A 60 6.76 -2.42 36.53
CA ALA A 60 7.96 -1.89 35.88
C ALA A 60 9.15 -2.86 36.04
N GLU A 61 9.36 -3.40 37.24
CA GLU A 61 10.41 -4.41 37.49
C GLU A 61 10.20 -5.70 36.67
N ILE A 62 8.95 -6.17 36.53
CA ILE A 62 8.62 -7.33 35.71
C ILE A 62 8.85 -7.05 34.22
N GLU A 63 8.48 -5.86 33.74
CA GLU A 63 8.70 -5.45 32.34
C GLU A 63 10.19 -5.33 32.05
N GLU A 64 10.98 -4.75 32.96
CA GLU A 64 12.43 -4.63 32.83
C GLU A 64 13.13 -6.00 32.85
N GLU A 65 12.74 -6.91 33.75
CA GLU A 65 13.21 -8.30 33.78
C GLU A 65 12.84 -9.05 32.48
N LYS A 66 11.66 -8.78 31.91
CA LYS A 66 11.23 -9.35 30.63
C LYS A 66 12.06 -8.82 29.46
N VAL A 67 12.31 -7.51 29.39
CA VAL A 67 13.22 -6.90 28.40
C VAL A 67 14.65 -7.43 28.56
N ARG A 68 15.10 -7.68 29.80
CA ARG A 68 16.40 -8.29 30.10
C ARG A 68 16.47 -9.76 29.66
N ARG A 69 15.37 -10.50 29.78
CA ARG A 69 15.26 -11.88 29.25
C ARG A 69 15.16 -11.92 27.74
N GLU A 70 14.45 -10.99 27.12
CA GLU A 70 14.33 -10.90 25.66
C GLU A 70 15.66 -10.48 25.00
N SER A 71 16.41 -9.56 25.62
CA SER A 71 17.74 -9.17 25.15
C SER A 71 18.77 -10.31 25.29
N LYS A 72 18.73 -11.07 26.39
CA LYS A 72 19.54 -12.30 26.55
C LYS A 72 19.07 -13.45 25.64
N GLY A 73 17.77 -13.54 25.38
CA GLY A 73 17.16 -14.54 24.49
C GLY A 73 17.45 -14.28 23.00
N LYS A 74 17.65 -13.03 22.59
CA LYS A 74 18.03 -12.68 21.21
C LYS A 74 19.45 -13.16 20.81
N MET A 75 20.36 -13.37 21.76
CA MET A 75 21.66 -14.02 21.48
C MET A 75 21.57 -15.55 21.41
N ASN A 76 20.54 -16.15 22.03
CA ASN A 76 20.23 -17.57 21.96
C ASN A 76 18.92 -17.76 21.20
N THR A 77 18.89 -17.36 19.92
CA THR A 77 17.86 -17.84 19.01
C THR A 77 17.80 -19.35 19.15
N THR A 78 16.63 -19.85 19.50
CA THR A 78 16.32 -21.27 19.68
C THR A 78 16.80 -22.03 18.45
N LYS A 79 18.03 -22.53 18.53
CA LYS A 79 18.61 -23.47 17.58
C LYS A 79 17.73 -24.71 17.68
N THR A 80 16.75 -24.82 16.79
CA THR A 80 16.06 -26.08 16.55
C THR A 80 17.14 -27.15 16.36
N ARG A 81 16.89 -28.34 16.90
CA ARG A 81 17.82 -29.48 17.03
C ARG A 81 18.53 -29.94 15.73
N SER A 82 18.25 -29.32 14.59
CA SER A 82 18.85 -29.55 13.26
C SER A 82 19.99 -28.59 12.88
N SER A 83 20.25 -27.52 13.64
CA SER A 83 21.03 -26.36 13.15
C SER A 83 22.56 -26.44 13.22
N CYS A 84 23.15 -27.58 13.61
CA CYS A 84 24.61 -27.72 13.65
C CYS A 84 25.23 -28.22 12.33
N THR A 85 24.43 -28.55 11.32
CA THR A 85 24.92 -28.96 10.00
C THR A 85 24.41 -27.98 8.94
N GLY A 86 25.33 -27.27 8.28
CA GLY A 86 25.00 -26.40 7.15
C GLY A 86 24.34 -27.14 5.98
N PRO A 87 23.88 -26.43 4.95
CA PRO A 87 23.19 -27.03 3.81
C PRO A 87 24.05 -28.09 3.10
N ARG A 88 23.39 -29.17 2.68
CA ARG A 88 24.01 -30.33 2.04
C ARG A 88 23.58 -30.43 0.59
N CYS A 89 24.36 -31.14 -0.24
CA CYS A 89 24.00 -31.34 -1.65
C CYS A 89 22.61 -31.99 -1.80
N THR A 90 22.24 -32.89 -0.89
CA THR A 90 20.92 -33.57 -0.89
C THR A 90 19.75 -32.61 -0.65
N ASN A 91 19.95 -31.45 -0.03
CA ASN A 91 18.90 -30.44 0.17
C ASN A 91 18.40 -29.84 -1.15
N TYR A 92 19.23 -29.85 -2.21
CA TYR A 92 18.86 -29.35 -3.55
C TYR A 92 18.18 -30.40 -4.44
N GLY A 93 17.88 -31.58 -3.89
CA GLY A 93 17.14 -32.63 -4.58
C GLY A 93 17.99 -33.61 -5.40
N VAL A 94 17.34 -34.69 -5.84
CA VAL A 94 17.99 -35.85 -6.48
C VAL A 94 18.55 -35.51 -7.87
N TYR A 95 17.91 -34.59 -8.60
CA TYR A 95 18.32 -34.19 -9.95
C TYR A 95 19.25 -32.96 -9.97
N ARG A 96 19.88 -32.63 -8.85
CA ARG A 96 20.74 -31.44 -8.72
C ARG A 96 21.82 -31.35 -9.81
N HIS A 97 22.45 -32.47 -10.17
CA HIS A 97 23.48 -32.49 -11.21
C HIS A 97 22.96 -32.06 -12.57
N ALA A 98 21.73 -32.45 -12.93
CA ALA A 98 21.11 -32.03 -14.18
C ALA A 98 20.59 -30.59 -14.11
N GLN A 99 19.97 -30.22 -12.98
CA GLN A 99 19.40 -28.88 -12.77
C GLN A 99 20.48 -27.78 -12.77
N TYR A 100 21.67 -28.10 -12.26
CA TYR A 100 22.73 -27.12 -12.02
C TYR A 100 23.98 -27.33 -12.90
N LYS A 101 23.90 -28.20 -13.91
CA LYS A 101 25.03 -28.57 -14.78
C LYS A 101 25.69 -27.35 -15.43
N GLU A 102 24.87 -26.43 -15.92
CA GLU A 102 25.31 -25.25 -16.69
C GLU A 102 25.97 -24.17 -15.83
N TYR A 103 25.73 -24.20 -14.51
CA TYR A 103 26.22 -23.17 -13.58
C TYR A 103 27.54 -23.57 -12.90
N GLY A 104 28.06 -24.77 -13.18
CA GLY A 104 29.34 -25.24 -12.65
C GLY A 104 29.35 -25.49 -11.14
N PHE A 105 28.19 -25.75 -10.52
CA PHE A 105 28.13 -26.05 -9.09
C PHE A 105 28.68 -27.44 -8.76
N PHE A 106 29.34 -27.55 -7.61
CA PHE A 106 29.93 -28.79 -7.11
C PHE A 106 28.94 -29.53 -6.20
N PHE A 107 28.74 -30.81 -6.47
CA PHE A 107 28.06 -31.72 -5.55
C PHE A 107 28.95 -32.90 -5.24
N CYS A 108 29.01 -33.27 -3.96
CA CYS A 108 29.95 -34.28 -3.49
C CYS A 108 29.40 -35.71 -3.65
N SER A 109 30.29 -36.63 -4.01
CA SER A 109 30.01 -38.07 -4.13
C SER A 109 29.32 -38.70 -2.89
N PRO A 110 29.67 -38.36 -1.63
CA PRO A 110 28.95 -38.85 -0.45
C PRO A 110 27.44 -38.58 -0.46
N CYS A 111 27.03 -37.43 -0.99
CA CYS A 111 25.62 -37.10 -1.13
C CYS A 111 24.94 -37.85 -2.28
N ASP A 112 25.67 -38.17 -3.35
CA ASP A 112 25.16 -39.00 -4.45
C ASP A 112 24.94 -40.44 -3.98
N LEU A 113 25.87 -40.98 -3.19
CA LEU A 113 25.73 -42.28 -2.52
C LEU A 113 24.51 -42.29 -1.61
N TYR A 114 24.31 -41.25 -0.79
CA TYR A 114 23.14 -41.17 0.09
C TYR A 114 21.82 -41.17 -0.68
N ASP A 115 21.77 -40.57 -1.87
CA ASP A 115 20.55 -40.55 -2.68
C ASP A 115 20.23 -41.88 -3.36
N SER A 116 21.23 -42.72 -3.59
CA SER A 116 21.05 -44.08 -4.09
C SER A 116 20.50 -45.07 -3.07
N VAL A 117 20.52 -44.72 -1.76
CA VAL A 117 19.99 -45.56 -0.68
C VAL A 117 18.46 -45.62 -0.78
N VAL A 118 17.91 -46.83 -0.92
CA VAL A 118 16.46 -47.09 -1.01
C VAL A 118 15.76 -46.80 0.32
N GLU A 119 16.31 -47.31 1.43
CA GLU A 119 15.72 -47.17 2.77
C GLU A 119 16.40 -46.08 3.60
N LYS A 120 16.24 -44.81 3.19
CA LYS A 120 16.92 -43.65 3.81
C LYS A 120 16.66 -43.51 5.33
N TRP A 121 15.57 -44.07 5.86
CA TRP A 121 15.23 -44.02 7.29
C TRP A 121 16.11 -44.91 8.17
N ARG A 122 16.80 -45.91 7.60
CA ARG A 122 17.72 -46.78 8.36
C ARG A 122 19.15 -46.25 8.44
N VAL A 123 19.44 -45.14 7.77
CA VAL A 123 20.80 -44.66 7.54
C VAL A 123 20.95 -43.23 8.04
N ASP A 124 21.85 -43.03 9.00
CA ASP A 124 22.19 -41.67 9.44
C ASP A 124 22.95 -40.94 8.34
N SER A 125 22.32 -39.90 7.81
CA SER A 125 22.91 -39.01 6.83
C SER A 125 24.20 -38.34 7.33
N ASN A 126 24.41 -38.21 8.64
CA ASN A 126 25.60 -37.59 9.21
C ASN A 126 26.77 -38.55 9.44
N CYS A 127 26.62 -39.84 9.11
CA CYS A 127 27.70 -40.79 9.24
C CYS A 127 28.88 -40.43 8.31
N ARG A 128 30.08 -40.92 8.63
CA ARG A 128 31.33 -40.60 7.90
C ARG A 128 31.22 -40.88 6.39
N THR A 129 30.45 -41.89 5.99
CA THR A 129 30.26 -42.30 4.59
C THR A 129 29.38 -41.33 3.80
N TYR A 130 28.34 -40.76 4.43
CA TYR A 130 27.35 -39.91 3.75
C TYR A 130 27.50 -38.41 4.06
N LYS A 131 28.41 -38.03 4.96
CA LYS A 131 28.63 -36.65 5.37
C LYS A 131 28.97 -35.76 4.17
N CYS A 132 28.22 -34.67 4.03
CA CYS A 132 28.44 -33.70 2.95
C CYS A 132 29.80 -33.00 3.12
N VAL A 133 30.56 -32.90 2.03
CA VAL A 133 31.87 -32.21 1.98
C VAL A 133 31.87 -30.98 1.08
N ALA A 134 30.76 -30.68 0.40
CA ALA A 134 30.69 -29.54 -0.51
C ALA A 134 30.72 -28.19 0.21
N GLY A 135 30.32 -28.11 1.48
CA GLY A 135 30.42 -26.88 2.28
C GLY A 135 29.54 -25.74 1.79
N HIS A 136 28.33 -26.03 1.32
CA HIS A 136 27.39 -24.99 0.91
C HIS A 136 26.97 -24.11 2.08
N ASN A 137 26.62 -22.86 1.79
CA ASN A 137 26.21 -21.83 2.76
C ASN A 137 24.73 -21.40 2.63
N SER A 138 24.02 -21.79 1.56
CA SER A 138 22.61 -21.44 1.33
C SER A 138 21.74 -22.70 1.22
N PHE A 139 20.60 -22.74 1.92
CA PHE A 139 19.64 -23.86 1.80
C PHE A 139 18.80 -23.81 0.51
N ILE A 140 18.90 -22.72 -0.26
CA ILE A 140 18.06 -22.49 -1.42
C ILE A 140 18.79 -22.85 -2.71
N PHE A 141 20.05 -22.44 -2.86
CA PHE A 141 20.89 -22.78 -4.01
C PHE A 141 22.26 -23.31 -3.59
N PRO A 142 22.87 -24.19 -4.39
CA PRO A 142 24.25 -24.59 -4.19
C PRO A 142 25.14 -23.35 -4.32
N SER A 143 26.04 -23.14 -3.37
CA SER A 143 26.97 -22.01 -3.42
C SER A 143 28.42 -22.41 -3.71
N THR A 144 28.71 -23.71 -3.63
CA THR A 144 30.05 -24.22 -3.88
C THR A 144 30.19 -24.46 -5.37
N LYS A 145 31.05 -23.71 -6.05
CA LYS A 145 31.41 -23.95 -7.44
C LYS A 145 32.47 -25.05 -7.53
N THR A 146 32.40 -25.85 -8.60
CA THR A 146 33.47 -26.78 -8.95
C THR A 146 34.73 -25.97 -9.15
N LYS A 147 35.78 -26.28 -8.40
CA LYS A 147 37.09 -25.66 -8.63
C LYS A 147 37.48 -26.01 -10.06
N THR A 148 37.37 -25.06 -10.97
CA THR A 148 37.98 -25.18 -12.29
C THR A 148 39.44 -25.46 -12.01
N TYR A 149 39.91 -26.64 -12.41
CA TYR A 149 41.33 -26.95 -12.33
C TYR A 149 42.02 -26.00 -13.30
N LEU A 150 42.34 -24.80 -12.82
CA LEU A 150 43.35 -23.97 -13.44
C LEU A 150 44.63 -24.78 -13.25
N PRO A 151 45.25 -25.30 -14.32
CA PRO A 151 46.51 -26.01 -14.20
C PRO A 151 47.43 -25.10 -13.39
N SER A 152 47.83 -25.59 -12.22
CA SER A 152 48.71 -24.87 -11.31
C SER A 152 49.89 -24.35 -12.12
N LYS A 153 50.09 -23.03 -12.10
CA LYS A 153 51.28 -22.29 -12.54
C LYS A 153 52.18 -23.11 -13.48
N GLN A 154 52.15 -22.77 -14.77
CA GLN A 154 53.26 -23.13 -15.65
C GLN A 154 54.56 -22.78 -14.90
N VAL A 155 55.40 -23.80 -14.71
CA VAL A 155 56.75 -23.64 -14.24
C VAL A 155 57.43 -22.69 -15.22
N ASP A 156 57.85 -21.52 -14.74
CA ASP A 156 58.39 -20.43 -15.54
C ASP A 156 59.51 -20.93 -16.46
N PHE A 157 59.23 -21.04 -17.76
CA PHE A 157 60.24 -20.82 -18.78
C PHE A 157 60.09 -19.38 -19.29
N SER A 158 60.99 -18.55 -18.79
CA SER A 158 61.24 -17.18 -19.21
C SER A 158 61.12 -16.99 -20.73
N SER A 159 60.22 -16.11 -21.17
CA SER A 159 60.42 -15.31 -22.39
C SER A 159 59.44 -14.13 -22.50
N LYS A 160 59.99 -12.95 -22.18
CA LYS A 160 59.78 -11.62 -22.79
C LYS A 160 58.35 -11.23 -23.27
N LYS A 161 57.69 -10.47 -22.39
CA LYS A 161 56.98 -9.19 -22.58
C LYS A 161 56.86 -8.65 -24.04
N LYS A 162 55.62 -8.42 -24.50
CA LYS A 162 55.24 -7.22 -25.30
C LYS A 162 53.82 -6.77 -24.94
N HIS A 163 53.68 -5.45 -24.81
CA HIS A 163 52.45 -4.68 -24.57
C HIS A 163 51.62 -4.52 -25.85
N ALA A 164 50.29 -4.42 -25.69
CA ALA A 164 49.33 -3.62 -26.49
C ALA A 164 48.01 -3.61 -25.68
N GLU A 165 47.65 -2.50 -25.02
CA GLU A 165 46.81 -1.38 -25.49
C GLU A 165 45.33 -1.71 -25.73
N SER A 166 44.48 -0.97 -24.99
CA SER A 166 43.00 -0.94 -24.89
C SER A 166 42.30 -0.40 -26.15
N PRO A 167 40.96 -0.49 -26.32
CA PRO A 167 39.97 0.50 -25.76
C PRO A 167 38.62 -0.16 -25.34
N SER A 168 37.75 0.33 -24.42
CA SER A 168 36.99 1.59 -24.20
C SER A 168 35.77 1.85 -25.11
N SER A 169 34.66 2.33 -24.50
CA SER A 169 33.39 2.90 -25.04
C SER A 169 32.31 1.88 -25.50
N ALA A 170 30.99 2.09 -25.45
CA ALA A 170 30.09 3.26 -25.30
C ALA A 170 28.69 2.71 -24.82
N ASP A 171 27.94 3.38 -23.92
CA ASP A 171 26.85 4.37 -24.11
C ASP A 171 25.55 3.91 -24.83
N ASP A 172 24.44 4.49 -24.33
CA ASP A 172 23.07 4.67 -24.88
C ASP A 172 22.08 3.49 -24.89
N SER A 173 20.78 3.63 -24.57
CA SER A 173 19.92 4.80 -24.34
C SER A 173 18.60 4.34 -23.68
N GLU A 174 18.09 5.05 -22.66
CA GLU A 174 16.75 4.80 -22.08
C GLU A 174 15.67 5.59 -22.84
N GLU A 175 14.74 4.88 -23.50
CA GLU A 175 13.54 5.47 -24.09
C GLU A 175 12.44 5.67 -23.03
N VAL A 176 12.17 6.93 -22.70
CA VAL A 176 11.03 7.35 -21.88
C VAL A 176 9.80 7.46 -22.79
N TRP A 177 8.90 6.48 -22.71
CA TRP A 177 7.59 6.53 -23.34
C TRP A 177 6.64 7.42 -22.51
N SER A 178 6.40 8.65 -22.99
CA SER A 178 5.40 9.56 -22.46
C SER A 178 4.19 9.56 -23.41
N SER A 179 3.21 8.70 -23.12
CA SER A 179 1.94 8.68 -23.84
C SER A 179 0.97 9.65 -23.15
N GLY A 180 0.83 10.84 -23.72
CA GLY A 180 -0.25 11.76 -23.42
C GLY A 180 -1.50 11.36 -24.19
N GLU A 181 -2.46 10.74 -23.51
CA GLU A 181 -3.81 10.55 -24.02
C GLU A 181 -4.72 11.60 -23.37
N GLU A 182 -5.14 12.57 -24.19
CA GLU A 182 -6.19 13.53 -23.86
C GLU A 182 -7.55 12.82 -24.04
N ASP A 183 -8.10 12.30 -22.95
CA ASP A 183 -9.48 11.80 -22.89
C ASP A 183 -10.44 13.01 -22.88
N GLU A 184 -11.01 13.33 -24.04
CA GLU A 184 -12.17 14.21 -24.19
C GLU A 184 -13.43 13.49 -23.65
N ASP A 185 -13.79 13.77 -22.39
CA ASP A 185 -15.06 13.35 -21.81
C ASP A 185 -16.22 14.16 -22.43
N GLU A 186 -16.86 13.64 -23.47
CA GLU A 186 -18.22 14.04 -23.87
C GLU A 186 -19.22 13.55 -22.82
N GLU A 187 -19.66 14.46 -21.93
CA GLU A 187 -20.78 14.23 -21.03
C GLU A 187 -22.09 14.26 -21.81
N GLU A 188 -22.63 13.09 -22.16
CA GLU A 188 -24.05 12.95 -22.53
C GLU A 188 -24.92 13.17 -21.29
N GLU A 189 -25.63 14.30 -21.24
CA GLU A 189 -26.72 14.54 -20.29
C GLU A 189 -27.90 13.63 -20.62
N GLU A 190 -27.98 12.47 -19.96
CA GLU A 190 -29.18 11.63 -19.98
C GLU A 190 -30.19 12.14 -18.93
N ASP A 191 -31.28 12.73 -19.42
CA ASP A 191 -32.42 13.23 -18.67
C ASP A 191 -33.23 12.06 -18.07
N THR A 192 -32.83 11.59 -16.89
CA THR A 192 -33.63 10.66 -16.10
C THR A 192 -34.37 11.40 -15.00
N THR A 193 -35.66 11.64 -15.24
CA THR A 193 -36.64 12.01 -14.20
C THR A 193 -36.58 11.03 -13.03
N PRO A 194 -36.47 11.50 -11.77
CA PRO A 194 -36.42 10.62 -10.61
C PRO A 194 -37.80 9.98 -10.32
N PRO A 195 -37.86 8.69 -9.92
CA PRO A 195 -39.09 8.06 -9.48
C PRO A 195 -39.55 8.60 -8.10
N PRO A 196 -40.86 8.51 -7.79
CA PRO A 196 -41.43 9.11 -6.59
C PRO A 196 -40.92 8.46 -5.30
N LEU A 197 -40.69 9.32 -4.31
CA LEU A 197 -40.25 8.98 -2.95
C LEU A 197 -41.30 8.10 -2.25
N ILE A 198 -40.89 6.90 -1.84
CA ILE A 198 -41.60 6.09 -0.85
C ILE A 198 -41.13 6.54 0.53
N GLU A 199 -41.98 7.29 1.25
CA GLU A 199 -41.79 7.58 2.67
C GLU A 199 -41.86 6.28 3.47
N ARG A 200 -40.71 5.81 3.97
CA ARG A 200 -40.67 4.86 5.08
C ARG A 200 -40.50 5.62 6.38
N SER A 201 -41.61 5.73 7.11
CA SER A 201 -41.65 6.08 8.52
C SER A 201 -40.81 5.09 9.32
N LEU A 202 -39.79 5.62 10.02
CA LEU A 202 -39.13 4.94 11.13
C LEU A 202 -39.05 5.94 12.28
N HIS A 203 -40.10 5.92 13.10
CA HIS A 203 -40.03 6.37 14.48
C HIS A 203 -39.02 5.49 15.22
N SER A 204 -37.95 6.09 15.72
CA SER A 204 -37.19 5.58 16.85
C SER A 204 -36.73 6.77 17.66
N GLU A 205 -37.38 6.97 18.80
CA GLU A 205 -37.03 7.94 19.82
C GLU A 205 -35.56 7.75 20.24
N PHE A 206 -34.75 8.80 20.08
CA PHE A 206 -33.47 8.91 20.77
C PHE A 206 -33.45 10.25 21.49
N SER A 207 -33.67 10.18 22.80
CA SER A 207 -33.62 11.32 23.72
C SER A 207 -32.16 11.69 24.00
N PRO A 208 -31.76 12.97 23.95
CA PRO A 208 -30.39 13.37 24.23
C PRO A 208 -30.17 13.54 25.73
N GLU A 209 -29.43 12.62 26.36
CA GLU A 209 -28.79 12.93 27.65
C GLU A 209 -27.54 13.78 27.38
N ALA A 210 -27.59 15.01 27.90
CA ALA A 210 -26.49 15.95 27.87
C ALA A 210 -25.41 15.54 28.88
N ASP A 211 -24.31 14.97 28.39
CA ASP A 211 -23.08 14.83 29.16
C ASP A 211 -22.16 16.03 28.92
N SER A 212 -22.21 16.95 29.87
CA SER A 212 -21.24 18.01 30.05
C SER A 212 -19.97 17.44 30.71
N SER A 213 -18.97 17.11 29.88
CA SER A 213 -17.60 16.96 30.36
C SER A 213 -16.69 17.81 29.47
N SER A 214 -16.42 19.01 29.97
CA SER A 214 -15.43 19.94 29.44
C SER A 214 -14.04 19.46 29.83
N ASP A 215 -13.48 18.55 29.07
CA ASP A 215 -12.02 18.38 29.02
C ASP A 215 -11.45 19.56 28.21
N PRO A 216 -10.45 20.31 28.74
CA PRO A 216 -9.87 21.41 28.01
C PRO A 216 -9.15 20.87 26.78
N VAL A 217 -9.66 21.25 25.60
CA VAL A 217 -8.95 21.12 24.33
C VAL A 217 -7.58 21.78 24.54
N SER A 218 -6.53 20.97 24.50
CA SER A 218 -5.15 21.45 24.43
C SER A 218 -5.01 22.22 23.14
N THR A 219 -5.18 23.54 23.24
CA THR A 219 -4.87 24.50 22.20
C THR A 219 -3.39 24.37 21.92
N TYR A 220 -3.02 23.70 20.83
CA TYR A 220 -1.71 23.87 20.23
C TYR A 220 -1.63 25.32 19.76
N GLN A 221 -1.16 26.20 20.64
CA GLN A 221 -0.62 27.49 20.23
C GLN A 221 0.63 27.18 19.41
N LEU A 222 0.46 27.14 18.09
CA LEU A 222 1.56 27.35 17.17
C LEU A 222 2.04 28.78 17.42
N GLU A 223 3.11 28.91 18.20
CA GLU A 223 3.89 30.14 18.26
C GLU A 223 4.44 30.40 16.85
N ILE A 224 3.75 31.25 16.11
CA ILE A 224 4.27 31.82 14.88
C ILE A 224 5.43 32.72 15.30
N PRO A 225 6.66 32.50 14.80
CA PRO A 225 7.78 33.37 15.13
C PRO A 225 7.47 34.77 14.64
N THR A 226 7.26 35.70 15.57
CA THR A 226 7.24 37.14 15.27
C THR A 226 8.66 37.56 14.95
N TYR A 227 9.05 37.45 13.68
CA TYR A 227 10.21 38.17 13.18
C TYR A 227 9.84 39.65 13.12
N ALA A 228 10.45 40.43 14.01
CA ALA A 228 10.47 41.88 13.89
C ALA A 228 11.13 42.23 12.54
N ALA A 229 10.32 42.70 11.59
CA ALA A 229 10.79 43.29 10.37
C ALA A 229 11.21 44.73 10.69
N GLU A 230 12.48 44.91 11.03
CA GLU A 230 13.15 46.19 10.82
C GLU A 230 13.21 46.37 9.29
N ASP A 231 12.72 47.51 8.80
CA ASP A 231 12.49 47.87 7.37
C ASP A 231 11.10 47.55 6.80
N GLY A 232 10.05 47.95 7.53
CA GLY A 232 8.64 47.93 7.09
C GLY A 232 8.23 48.98 6.04
N GLY A 233 9.15 49.46 5.20
CA GLY A 233 8.87 50.51 4.20
C GLY A 233 8.47 49.97 2.83
N THR A 234 9.14 48.95 2.30
CA THR A 234 9.06 48.66 0.86
C THR A 234 7.95 47.69 0.46
N TYR A 235 7.59 46.75 1.33
CA TYR A 235 6.61 45.71 0.99
C TYR A 235 5.16 46.22 1.05
N PHE A 236 4.87 47.14 1.95
CA PHE A 236 3.55 47.76 2.09
C PHE A 236 3.25 48.65 0.88
N ASP A 237 4.23 49.44 0.44
CA ASP A 237 4.10 50.33 -0.73
C ASP A 237 3.84 49.55 -2.03
N ILE A 238 4.48 48.38 -2.20
CA ILE A 238 4.24 47.51 -3.37
C ILE A 238 2.83 46.91 -3.34
N ILE A 239 2.35 46.47 -2.16
CA ILE A 239 0.98 45.97 -2.03
C ILE A 239 -0.03 47.07 -2.35
N CYS A 240 0.18 48.29 -1.84
CA CYS A 240 -0.68 49.43 -2.11
C CYS A 240 -0.67 49.82 -3.60
N SER A 241 0.50 49.77 -4.25
CA SER A 241 0.63 50.03 -5.69
C SER A 241 -0.15 49.01 -6.53
N LEU A 242 -0.02 47.72 -6.22
CA LEU A 242 -0.76 46.67 -6.94
C LEU A 242 -2.26 46.74 -6.68
N GLN A 243 -2.68 47.11 -5.47
CA GLN A 243 -4.10 47.31 -5.15
C GLN A 243 -4.71 48.51 -5.89
N ALA A 244 -3.95 49.58 -6.09
CA ALA A 244 -4.37 50.73 -6.88
C ALA A 244 -4.55 50.37 -8.37
N GLU A 245 -3.59 49.65 -8.95
CA GLU A 245 -3.65 49.23 -10.35
C GLU A 245 -4.84 48.27 -10.62
N ILE A 246 -5.14 47.38 -9.67
CA ILE A 246 -6.33 46.52 -9.73
C ILE A 246 -7.63 47.35 -9.68
N ALA A 247 -7.68 48.41 -8.88
CA ALA A 247 -8.85 49.28 -8.78
C ALA A 247 -9.09 50.06 -10.10
N ASP A 248 -8.03 50.57 -10.72
CA ASP A 248 -8.10 51.26 -12.00
C ASP A 248 -8.61 50.33 -13.11
N LEU A 249 -8.06 49.12 -13.22
CA LEU A 249 -8.53 48.11 -14.18
C LEU A 249 -10.01 47.72 -13.97
N LYS A 250 -10.49 47.69 -12.72
CA LYS A 250 -11.91 47.44 -12.40
C LYS A 250 -12.81 48.57 -12.93
N THR A 251 -12.40 49.84 -12.80
CA THR A 251 -13.18 50.97 -13.32
C THR A 251 -13.24 50.99 -14.85
N GLU A 252 -12.13 50.66 -15.52
CA GLU A 252 -12.09 50.58 -16.99
C GLU A 252 -13.01 49.48 -17.54
N LEU A 253 -13.03 48.31 -16.88
CA LEU A 253 -13.96 47.23 -17.21
C LEU A 253 -15.44 47.62 -17.03
N GLN A 254 -15.75 48.46 -16.04
CA GLN A 254 -17.11 48.92 -15.80
C GLN A 254 -17.56 49.91 -16.89
N PHE A 255 -16.67 50.82 -17.30
CA PHE A 255 -16.91 51.73 -18.42
C PHE A 255 -17.17 50.99 -19.75
N VAL A 256 -16.41 49.92 -20.03
CA VAL A 256 -16.61 49.09 -21.23
C VAL A 256 -17.96 48.34 -21.20
N LYS A 257 -18.44 47.94 -20.01
CA LYS A 257 -19.76 47.30 -19.86
C LYS A 257 -20.91 48.27 -20.10
N GLU A 258 -20.80 49.50 -19.60
CA GLU A 258 -21.81 50.54 -19.77
C GLU A 258 -21.93 50.96 -21.24
N ASN A 259 -20.80 51.13 -21.94
CA ASN A 259 -20.80 51.50 -23.36
C ASN A 259 -21.31 50.41 -24.31
N LYS A 260 -21.27 49.12 -23.91
CA LYS A 260 -21.84 48.02 -24.72
C LYS A 260 -23.36 47.88 -24.61
N SER A 261 -24.00 48.58 -23.66
CA SER A 261 -25.45 48.50 -23.44
C SER A 261 -26.29 49.45 -24.33
N GLY A 262 -25.65 50.36 -25.07
CA GLY A 262 -26.29 51.48 -25.78
C GLY A 262 -26.67 51.27 -27.25
N THR A 263 -26.92 50.05 -27.74
CA THR A 263 -27.43 49.85 -29.12
C THR A 263 -28.88 49.35 -29.12
N PRO A 264 -29.89 50.18 -29.43
CA PRO A 264 -31.28 49.76 -29.55
C PRO A 264 -31.50 49.05 -30.89
N GLY A 265 -31.52 47.71 -30.84
CA GLY A 265 -31.83 46.86 -31.99
C GLY A 265 -33.32 46.58 -32.11
N THR A 266 -33.94 47.21 -33.09
CA THR A 266 -35.29 46.96 -33.63
C THR A 266 -35.51 45.49 -33.99
N GLY A 267 -36.75 45.02 -33.75
CA GLY A 267 -37.13 43.62 -33.81
C GLY A 267 -37.16 43.04 -35.23
N ALA A 268 -36.78 41.77 -35.34
CA ALA A 268 -37.23 40.87 -36.40
C ALA A 268 -36.99 39.39 -36.02
N THR A 269 -38.10 38.67 -35.92
CA THR A 269 -38.36 37.26 -36.31
C THR A 269 -37.35 36.17 -35.92
N GLY A 270 -37.86 35.26 -35.06
CA GLY A 270 -37.18 34.05 -34.62
C GLY A 270 -37.07 33.00 -35.73
N THR A 271 -35.87 32.41 -35.82
CA THR A 271 -35.59 30.99 -36.18
C THR A 271 -34.06 30.82 -36.34
N ASN A 272 -33.26 31.16 -35.31
CA ASN A 272 -31.83 30.77 -35.29
C ASN A 272 -31.18 30.83 -33.89
N GLN A 273 -31.74 30.12 -32.91
CA GLN A 273 -31.25 30.19 -31.51
C GLN A 273 -30.03 29.27 -31.24
N LYS A 274 -29.85 28.17 -31.97
CA LYS A 274 -28.71 27.24 -31.75
C LYS A 274 -27.37 27.83 -32.22
N GLY A 275 -27.32 28.55 -33.34
CA GLY A 275 -26.10 29.20 -33.84
C GLY A 275 -25.61 30.35 -32.95
N LYS A 276 -26.54 31.15 -32.39
CA LYS A 276 -26.22 32.26 -31.48
C LYS A 276 -25.62 31.78 -30.14
N LYS A 277 -26.05 30.62 -29.62
CA LYS A 277 -25.48 30.05 -28.37
C LYS A 277 -24.04 29.57 -28.55
N LYS A 278 -23.71 28.93 -29.68
CA LYS A 278 -22.31 28.50 -29.98
C LYS A 278 -21.37 29.71 -30.13
N LYS A 279 -21.78 30.73 -30.89
CA LYS A 279 -20.95 31.95 -31.08
C LYS A 279 -20.68 32.69 -29.77
N LYS A 280 -21.67 32.80 -28.86
CA LYS A 280 -21.50 33.43 -27.54
C LYS A 280 -20.60 32.63 -26.59
N LYS A 281 -20.54 31.29 -26.72
CA LYS A 281 -19.65 30.44 -25.90
C LYS A 281 -18.20 30.59 -26.34
N GLN A 282 -17.96 30.66 -27.66
CA GLN A 282 -16.63 30.86 -28.23
C GLN A 282 -16.03 32.21 -27.83
N THR A 283 -16.78 33.32 -27.96
CA THR A 283 -16.28 34.64 -27.57
C THR A 283 -15.96 34.75 -26.08
N LYS A 284 -16.65 33.99 -25.21
CA LYS A 284 -16.34 33.98 -23.77
C LYS A 284 -15.05 33.22 -23.47
N LYS A 285 -14.80 32.13 -24.19
CA LYS A 285 -13.57 31.36 -24.06
C LYS A 285 -12.37 32.23 -24.48
N GLU A 286 -12.45 32.86 -25.64
CA GLU A 286 -11.39 33.76 -26.15
C GLU A 286 -11.07 34.90 -25.18
N VAL A 287 -12.08 35.51 -24.56
CA VAL A 287 -11.87 36.57 -23.55
C VAL A 287 -11.21 36.03 -22.28
N ASN A 288 -11.57 34.83 -21.83
CA ASN A 288 -10.93 34.22 -20.66
C ASN A 288 -9.48 33.83 -20.97
N ASP A 289 -9.23 33.23 -22.13
CA ASP A 289 -7.89 32.82 -22.56
C ASP A 289 -6.97 34.06 -22.66
N ALA A 290 -7.48 35.18 -23.20
CA ALA A 290 -6.74 36.44 -23.26
C ALA A 290 -6.46 37.04 -21.87
N LEU A 291 -7.40 36.92 -20.92
CA LEU A 291 -7.21 37.35 -19.53
C LEU A 291 -6.14 36.49 -18.83
N GLU A 292 -6.19 35.17 -19.01
CA GLU A 292 -5.21 34.23 -18.44
C GLU A 292 -3.80 34.51 -18.99
N GLU A 293 -3.67 34.78 -20.29
CA GLU A 293 -2.40 35.14 -20.93
C GLU A 293 -1.86 36.47 -20.39
N ALA A 294 -2.70 37.50 -20.29
CA ALA A 294 -2.31 38.80 -19.75
C ALA A 294 -1.84 38.70 -18.29
N LEU A 295 -2.61 38.00 -17.44
CA LEU A 295 -2.23 37.78 -16.04
C LEU A 295 -0.93 36.98 -15.92
N SER A 296 -0.77 35.92 -16.72
CA SER A 296 0.45 35.12 -16.72
C SER A 296 1.67 35.96 -17.11
N LYS A 297 1.53 36.81 -18.13
CA LYS A 297 2.57 37.74 -18.56
C LYS A 297 2.95 38.72 -17.45
N SER A 298 1.96 39.39 -16.83
CA SER A 298 2.22 40.34 -15.74
C SER A 298 2.89 39.67 -14.54
N ILE A 299 2.47 38.46 -14.16
CA ILE A 299 3.13 37.70 -13.09
C ILE A 299 4.59 37.42 -13.47
N MET A 300 4.84 36.95 -14.69
CA MET A 300 6.21 36.65 -15.15
C MET A 300 7.10 37.88 -15.21
N GLU A 301 6.57 39.04 -15.61
CA GLU A 301 7.28 40.32 -15.60
C GLU A 301 7.66 40.75 -14.17
N VAL A 302 6.73 40.65 -13.22
CA VAL A 302 7.02 40.89 -11.79
C VAL A 302 8.08 39.91 -11.30
N LEU A 303 7.96 38.63 -11.61
CA LEU A 303 8.94 37.61 -11.20
C LEU A 303 10.34 37.81 -11.81
N ALA A 304 10.42 38.46 -12.97
CA ALA A 304 11.68 38.76 -13.66
C ALA A 304 12.40 40.00 -13.11
N HIS A 305 11.76 40.81 -12.24
CA HIS A 305 12.41 41.97 -11.65
C HIS A 305 13.63 41.56 -10.80
N ALA A 306 14.72 42.32 -10.90
CA ALA A 306 16.01 41.99 -10.29
C ALA A 306 15.93 41.82 -8.76
N ASP A 307 15.01 42.53 -8.11
CA ASP A 307 14.81 42.46 -6.67
C ASP A 307 14.16 41.13 -6.23
N PHE A 308 13.36 40.52 -7.10
CA PHE A 308 12.65 39.26 -6.81
C PHE A 308 13.37 38.04 -7.36
N SER A 309 14.24 38.18 -8.36
CA SER A 309 15.03 37.06 -8.90
C SER A 309 15.97 36.42 -7.86
N ASN A 310 16.37 37.18 -6.85
CA ASN A 310 17.21 36.70 -5.74
C ASN A 310 16.42 36.05 -4.60
N LEU A 311 15.11 36.25 -4.55
CA LEU A 311 14.22 35.56 -3.61
C LEU A 311 13.97 34.16 -4.20
N GLY A 312 14.74 33.17 -3.77
CA GLY A 312 14.64 31.81 -4.33
C GLY A 312 13.20 31.29 -4.45
N LEU A 313 12.94 30.43 -5.44
CA LEU A 313 11.62 29.99 -5.92
C LEU A 313 10.58 29.65 -4.84
N LYS A 314 11.03 29.08 -3.71
CA LYS A 314 10.17 28.72 -2.58
C LYS A 314 9.53 29.93 -1.88
N ARG A 315 10.27 31.04 -1.71
CA ARG A 315 9.74 32.25 -1.05
C ARG A 315 8.77 32.97 -1.96
N THR A 316 9.13 33.08 -3.22
CA THR A 316 8.35 33.78 -4.24
C THR A 316 7.03 33.07 -4.53
N SER A 317 7.04 31.74 -4.65
CA SER A 317 5.79 30.96 -4.77
C SER A 317 4.89 31.10 -3.53
N ALA A 318 5.46 31.12 -2.33
CA ALA A 318 4.68 31.34 -1.10
C ALA A 318 4.06 32.74 -1.05
N ALA A 319 4.78 33.78 -1.50
CA ALA A 319 4.27 35.15 -1.58
C ALA A 319 3.12 35.24 -2.60
N LEU A 320 3.30 34.69 -3.80
CA LEU A 320 2.25 34.65 -4.83
C LEU A 320 0.99 33.96 -4.33
N VAL A 321 1.11 32.78 -3.71
CA VAL A 321 -0.05 32.06 -3.16
C VAL A 321 -0.77 32.91 -2.13
N LYS A 322 -0.06 33.60 -1.23
CA LYS A 322 -0.68 34.51 -0.25
C LYS A 322 -1.38 35.68 -0.91
N CYS A 323 -0.77 36.29 -1.93
CA CYS A 323 -1.39 37.36 -2.70
C CYS A 323 -2.70 36.87 -3.33
N PHE A 324 -2.66 35.79 -4.13
CA PHE A 324 -3.84 35.22 -4.78
C PHE A 324 -4.91 34.76 -3.78
N TRP A 325 -4.51 34.20 -2.64
CA TRP A 325 -5.45 33.76 -1.61
C TRP A 325 -6.25 34.93 -1.00
N ASN A 326 -5.67 36.12 -0.97
CA ASN A 326 -6.26 37.32 -0.37
C ASN A 326 -6.80 38.31 -1.41
N VAL A 327 -6.76 38.00 -2.71
CA VAL A 327 -7.34 38.87 -3.76
C VAL A 327 -8.84 39.03 -3.53
N ASP A 328 -9.28 40.29 -3.46
CA ASP A 328 -10.69 40.70 -3.42
C ASP A 328 -11.48 39.98 -2.30
N ASP A 329 -11.00 40.08 -1.07
CA ASP A 329 -11.57 39.42 0.11
C ASP A 329 -11.70 37.89 -0.02
N GLY A 330 -10.78 37.27 -0.77
CA GLY A 330 -10.75 35.83 -0.96
C GLY A 330 -11.62 35.33 -2.11
N HIS A 331 -12.06 36.21 -3.02
CA HIS A 331 -12.83 35.81 -4.20
C HIS A 331 -12.12 34.74 -5.04
N ALA A 332 -10.79 34.78 -5.09
CA ALA A 332 -9.97 33.80 -5.81
C ALA A 332 -9.76 32.46 -5.08
N GLN A 333 -10.07 32.36 -3.77
CA GLN A 333 -9.83 31.14 -2.98
C GLN A 333 -10.56 29.93 -3.55
N GLY A 334 -11.83 30.09 -3.90
CA GLY A 334 -12.63 29.00 -4.46
C GLY A 334 -12.08 28.49 -5.79
N GLY A 335 -11.61 29.40 -6.66
CA GLY A 335 -10.99 29.04 -7.94
C GLY A 335 -9.64 28.33 -7.74
N LEU A 336 -8.80 28.85 -6.85
CA LEU A 336 -7.48 28.28 -6.55
C LEU A 336 -7.60 26.89 -5.92
N ILE A 337 -8.46 26.72 -4.90
CA ILE A 337 -8.76 25.41 -4.32
C ILE A 337 -9.29 24.47 -5.42
N GLY A 338 -10.16 24.98 -6.30
CA GLY A 338 -10.72 24.21 -7.40
C GLY A 338 -9.68 23.63 -8.35
N GLU A 339 -8.74 24.46 -8.81
CA GLU A 339 -7.66 24.01 -9.70
C GLU A 339 -6.64 23.12 -8.98
N VAL A 340 -6.26 23.44 -7.74
CA VAL A 340 -5.37 22.57 -6.94
C VAL A 340 -6.01 21.20 -6.72
N SER A 341 -7.29 21.15 -6.30
CA SER A 341 -8.01 19.89 -6.09
C SER A 341 -8.14 19.08 -7.37
N LYS A 342 -8.41 19.74 -8.51
CA LYS A 342 -8.45 19.10 -9.83
C LYS A 342 -7.10 18.51 -10.20
N TRP A 343 -6.01 19.26 -10.01
CA TRP A 343 -4.65 18.77 -10.25
C TRP A 343 -4.34 17.56 -9.36
N LEU A 344 -4.63 17.63 -8.05
CA LEU A 344 -4.41 16.54 -7.10
C LEU A 344 -5.21 15.29 -7.49
N ARG A 345 -6.48 15.44 -7.87
CA ARG A 345 -7.33 14.32 -8.32
C ARG A 345 -6.76 13.63 -9.57
N ASN A 346 -6.28 14.42 -10.53
CA ASN A 346 -5.80 13.92 -11.81
C ASN A 346 -4.36 13.37 -11.77
N ASN A 347 -3.54 13.81 -10.82
CA ASN A 347 -2.13 13.42 -10.76
C ASN A 347 -1.79 12.50 -9.58
N ILE A 348 -2.38 12.75 -8.41
CA ILE A 348 -2.04 12.04 -7.16
C ILE A 348 -3.13 11.03 -6.82
N PHE A 349 -4.37 11.49 -6.66
CA PHE A 349 -5.53 10.68 -6.24
C PHE A 349 -6.31 10.12 -7.43
N THR A 350 -5.59 9.70 -8.48
CA THR A 350 -6.22 9.04 -9.63
C THR A 350 -6.96 7.78 -9.16
N PRO A 351 -8.10 7.42 -9.79
CA PRO A 351 -8.84 6.21 -9.44
C PRO A 351 -7.96 4.95 -9.36
N GLY A 352 -7.01 4.79 -10.28
CA GLY A 352 -6.07 3.68 -10.29
C GLY A 352 -5.06 3.68 -9.14
N LYS A 353 -4.49 4.85 -8.79
CA LYS A 353 -3.59 4.97 -7.61
C LYS A 353 -4.33 4.70 -6.30
N VAL A 354 -5.57 5.18 -6.19
CA VAL A 354 -6.43 4.92 -5.02
C VAL A 354 -6.75 3.43 -4.92
N LEU A 355 -7.19 2.79 -6.02
CA LEU A 355 -7.49 1.35 -6.05
C LEU A 355 -6.26 0.51 -5.69
N LYS A 356 -5.10 0.83 -6.26
CA LYS A 356 -3.82 0.19 -5.91
C LYS A 356 -3.49 0.34 -4.42
N GLY A 357 -3.71 1.53 -3.85
CA GLY A 357 -3.54 1.76 -2.42
C GLY A 357 -4.48 0.91 -1.57
N MET A 358 -5.76 0.80 -1.96
CA MET A 358 -6.74 -0.06 -1.29
C MET A 358 -6.32 -1.53 -1.30
N ASP A 359 -5.80 -2.02 -2.44
CA ASP A 359 -5.35 -3.41 -2.58
C ASP A 359 -4.08 -3.69 -1.75
N MET A 360 -3.10 -2.78 -1.78
CA MET A 360 -1.84 -2.95 -1.02
C MET A 360 -2.05 -2.95 0.50
N HIS A 361 -3.08 -2.25 0.99
CA HIS A 361 -3.40 -2.13 2.41
C HIS A 361 -4.68 -2.89 2.80
N GLY A 362 -5.03 -3.93 2.04
CA GLY A 362 -6.30 -4.67 2.07
C GLY A 362 -6.99 -4.71 3.43
N GLY A 363 -8.24 -4.24 3.47
CA GLY A 363 -9.08 -4.19 4.67
C GLY A 363 -8.94 -2.92 5.52
N THR A 364 -7.97 -2.04 5.25
CA THR A 364 -7.83 -0.76 5.97
C THR A 364 -8.81 0.31 5.48
N LEU A 365 -9.08 0.35 4.18
CA LEU A 365 -9.96 1.32 3.55
C LEU A 365 -10.84 0.63 2.51
N ASN A 366 -12.16 0.70 2.68
CA ASN A 366 -13.15 0.18 1.75
C ASN A 366 -13.87 1.33 1.00
N TYR A 367 -14.77 1.00 0.09
CA TYR A 367 -15.53 2.00 -0.66
C TYR A 367 -16.37 2.93 0.23
N GLU A 368 -16.96 2.40 1.30
CA GLU A 368 -17.72 3.19 2.28
C GLU A 368 -16.83 4.20 3.00
N GLY A 369 -15.62 3.79 3.40
CA GLY A 369 -14.63 4.67 4.02
C GLY A 369 -14.23 5.82 3.10
N ILE A 370 -14.09 5.56 1.80
CA ILE A 370 -13.85 6.63 0.82
C ILE A 370 -15.03 7.61 0.74
N GLU A 371 -16.27 7.13 0.75
CA GLU A 371 -17.43 8.02 0.76
C GLU A 371 -17.55 8.84 2.05
N ILE A 372 -17.17 8.29 3.20
CA ILE A 372 -17.09 9.06 4.45
C ILE A 372 -16.05 10.18 4.32
N LEU A 373 -14.85 9.88 3.82
CA LEU A 373 -13.81 10.89 3.61
C LEU A 373 -14.24 11.96 2.60
N ARG A 374 -14.92 11.56 1.53
CA ARG A 374 -15.53 12.49 0.57
C ARG A 374 -16.62 13.34 1.22
N MET A 375 -17.48 12.76 2.05
CA MET A 375 -18.53 13.49 2.75
C MET A 375 -17.93 14.57 3.66
N LEU A 376 -16.84 14.27 4.36
CA LEU A 376 -16.10 15.24 5.16
C LEU A 376 -15.48 16.35 4.28
N GLU A 377 -14.88 15.97 3.16
CA GLU A 377 -14.31 16.91 2.19
C GLU A 377 -15.36 17.84 1.57
N THR A 378 -16.53 17.32 1.21
CA THR A 378 -17.57 18.06 0.48
C THR A 378 -18.62 18.70 1.38
N LEU A 379 -18.46 18.57 2.72
CA LEU A 379 -19.44 19.00 3.72
C LEU A 379 -20.84 18.42 3.44
N GLY A 380 -20.89 17.13 3.09
CA GLY A 380 -22.13 16.40 2.80
C GLY A 380 -22.76 16.71 1.43
N ARG A 381 -22.13 17.53 0.59
CA ARG A 381 -22.66 17.81 -0.76
C ARG A 381 -22.45 16.61 -1.68
N LYS A 382 -23.54 16.09 -2.23
CA LYS A 382 -23.54 14.95 -3.16
C LYS A 382 -22.75 15.23 -4.45
N TYR A 383 -22.95 16.40 -5.03
CA TYR A 383 -22.25 16.83 -6.25
C TYR A 383 -21.32 17.99 -5.90
N PHE A 384 -20.02 17.71 -5.85
CA PHE A 384 -19.00 18.71 -5.57
C PHE A 384 -17.88 18.63 -6.60
N ARG A 385 -17.73 19.68 -7.40
CA ARG A 385 -16.81 19.71 -8.55
C ARG A 385 -15.35 19.66 -8.13
N TYR A 386 -15.02 20.15 -6.93
CA TYR A 386 -13.65 20.38 -6.46
C TYR A 386 -13.16 19.38 -5.40
N SER A 387 -13.73 18.17 -5.35
CA SER A 387 -13.29 17.09 -4.45
C SER A 387 -11.93 16.53 -4.88
N ILE A 388 -10.95 16.44 -4.00
CA ILE A 388 -9.65 15.82 -4.24
C ILE A 388 -9.81 14.32 -4.48
N LEU A 389 -10.67 13.66 -3.69
CA LEU A 389 -10.89 12.23 -3.82
C LEU A 389 -11.77 11.91 -5.03
N PRO A 390 -11.53 10.80 -5.76
CA PRO A 390 -12.43 10.31 -6.80
C PRO A 390 -13.68 9.68 -6.18
N SER A 391 -14.81 9.69 -6.89
CA SER A 391 -16.04 9.06 -6.38
C SER A 391 -15.92 7.55 -6.43
N THR A 392 -16.63 6.85 -5.53
CA THR A 392 -16.68 5.38 -5.59
C THR A 392 -17.08 4.87 -6.97
N SER A 393 -18.08 5.50 -7.60
CA SER A 393 -18.49 5.12 -8.96
C SER A 393 -17.37 5.28 -10.00
N ARG A 394 -16.51 6.31 -9.86
CA ARG A 394 -15.36 6.51 -10.75
C ARG A 394 -14.26 5.45 -10.49
N ILE A 395 -14.01 5.11 -9.23
CA ILE A 395 -13.09 4.03 -8.85
C ILE A 395 -13.60 2.69 -9.39
N GLN A 396 -14.88 2.37 -9.21
CA GLN A 396 -15.49 1.13 -9.72
C GLN A 396 -15.50 1.05 -11.25
N ARG A 397 -15.72 2.17 -11.96
CA ARG A 397 -15.57 2.22 -13.42
C ARG A 397 -14.14 1.89 -13.84
N PHE A 398 -13.15 2.49 -13.17
CA PHE A 398 -11.75 2.19 -13.44
C PHE A 398 -11.42 0.73 -13.13
N GLN A 399 -11.88 0.20 -11.99
CA GLN A 399 -11.73 -1.22 -11.63
C GLN A 399 -12.30 -2.15 -12.71
N ARG A 400 -13.49 -1.86 -13.24
CA ARG A 400 -14.09 -2.65 -14.34
C ARG A 400 -13.23 -2.63 -15.61
N LYS A 401 -12.74 -1.45 -16.01
CA LYS A 401 -11.81 -1.33 -17.16
C LYS A 401 -10.53 -2.15 -16.91
N MET A 402 -9.94 -2.01 -15.72
CA MET A 402 -8.74 -2.75 -15.32
C MET A 402 -8.98 -4.26 -15.29
N ASN A 403 -10.10 -4.73 -14.74
CA ASN A 403 -10.45 -6.15 -14.71
C ASN A 403 -10.63 -6.72 -16.11
N LYS A 404 -11.23 -5.97 -17.04
CA LYS A 404 -11.37 -6.38 -18.44
C LYS A 404 -10.01 -6.59 -19.12
N VAL A 405 -9.05 -5.71 -18.85
CA VAL A 405 -7.66 -5.86 -19.33
C VAL A 405 -6.96 -7.01 -18.61
N GLY A 406 -7.16 -7.16 -17.30
CA GLY A 406 -6.61 -8.27 -16.52
C GLY A 406 -7.10 -9.62 -17.03
N GLU A 407 -8.38 -9.73 -17.35
CA GLU A 407 -9.02 -10.93 -17.89
C GLU A 407 -8.48 -11.32 -19.27
N SER A 408 -8.11 -10.36 -20.12
CA SER A 408 -7.48 -10.67 -21.40
C SER A 408 -6.03 -11.12 -21.28
N ILE A 409 -5.33 -10.74 -20.20
CA ILE A 409 -3.92 -11.10 -19.96
C ILE A 409 -3.82 -12.43 -19.19
N ALA A 410 -4.57 -12.56 -18.10
CA ALA A 410 -4.61 -13.74 -17.25
C ALA A 410 -6.08 -14.03 -16.89
N PRO A 411 -6.78 -14.80 -17.74
CA PRO A 411 -8.18 -15.14 -17.51
C PRO A 411 -8.37 -15.77 -16.14
N PHE A 412 -9.41 -15.34 -15.44
CA PHE A 412 -9.77 -15.87 -14.13
C PHE A 412 -11.28 -16.12 -14.05
N LYS A 413 -11.66 -17.02 -13.16
CA LYS A 413 -13.06 -17.35 -12.89
C LYS A 413 -13.33 -17.12 -11.42
N SER A 414 -14.41 -16.40 -11.14
CA SER A 414 -14.97 -16.34 -9.79
C SER A 414 -15.68 -17.66 -9.51
N ILE A 415 -15.34 -18.28 -8.40
CA ILE A 415 -15.93 -19.55 -7.94
C ILE A 415 -16.70 -19.26 -6.67
N ILE A 416 -17.98 -19.58 -6.65
CA ILE A 416 -18.78 -19.59 -5.43
C ILE A 416 -18.93 -21.05 -5.03
N THR A 417 -18.42 -21.37 -3.85
CA THR A 417 -18.55 -22.68 -3.21
C THR A 417 -19.54 -22.58 -2.05
N GLU A 418 -20.06 -23.70 -1.57
CA GLU A 418 -20.94 -23.73 -0.39
C GLU A 418 -20.30 -23.05 0.83
N ASP A 419 -18.97 -23.13 0.89
CA ASP A 419 -18.18 -22.63 2.00
C ASP A 419 -17.73 -21.17 1.82
N GLY A 420 -17.79 -20.61 0.62
CA GLY A 420 -17.36 -19.24 0.36
C GLY A 420 -16.96 -18.95 -1.07
N GLU A 421 -16.34 -17.80 -1.27
CA GLU A 421 -16.03 -17.24 -2.58
C GLU A 421 -14.54 -17.34 -2.89
N GLY A 422 -14.20 -17.54 -4.16
CA GLY A 422 -12.82 -17.64 -4.60
C GLY A 422 -12.61 -17.17 -6.02
N ILE A 423 -11.33 -17.10 -6.40
CA ILE A 423 -10.87 -16.77 -7.74
C ILE A 423 -9.88 -17.85 -8.16
N GLU A 424 -10.08 -18.43 -9.34
CA GLU A 424 -9.16 -19.38 -9.98
C GLU A 424 -8.68 -18.77 -11.30
N PHE A 425 -7.37 -18.59 -11.44
CA PHE A 425 -6.73 -18.20 -12.69
C PHE A 425 -6.53 -19.40 -13.60
N ASP A 426 -6.56 -19.19 -14.91
CA ASP A 426 -6.07 -20.20 -15.85
C ASP A 426 -4.58 -20.49 -15.56
N PRO A 427 -4.22 -21.72 -15.11
CA PRO A 427 -2.86 -22.01 -14.69
C PRO A 427 -1.84 -21.79 -15.80
N LYS A 428 -2.21 -22.04 -17.06
CA LYS A 428 -1.30 -21.88 -18.19
C LYS A 428 -0.99 -20.39 -18.42
N ALA A 429 -2.02 -19.56 -18.59
CA ALA A 429 -1.85 -18.12 -18.75
C ALA A 429 -1.12 -17.48 -17.56
N ALA A 430 -1.43 -17.90 -16.33
CA ALA A 430 -0.76 -17.40 -15.13
C ALA A 430 0.74 -17.75 -15.12
N VAL A 431 1.12 -19.00 -15.44
CA VAL A 431 2.53 -19.40 -15.49
C VAL A 431 3.29 -18.67 -16.60
N GLU A 432 2.69 -18.53 -17.79
CA GLU A 432 3.29 -17.78 -18.91
C GLU A 432 3.51 -16.30 -18.54
N LEU A 433 2.50 -15.64 -17.97
CA LEU A 433 2.60 -14.25 -17.53
C LEU A 433 3.70 -14.07 -16.47
N VAL A 434 3.77 -14.98 -15.49
CA VAL A 434 4.77 -14.93 -14.43
C VAL A 434 6.16 -15.12 -15.01
N PHE A 435 6.40 -16.14 -15.84
CA PHE A 435 7.71 -16.35 -16.44
C PHE A 435 8.15 -15.21 -17.34
N HIS A 436 7.21 -14.62 -18.10
CA HIS A 436 7.48 -13.41 -18.85
C HIS A 436 7.89 -12.25 -17.93
N GLY A 437 7.14 -12.01 -16.84
CA GLY A 437 7.44 -10.97 -15.86
C GLY A 437 8.80 -11.15 -15.18
N TYR A 438 9.25 -12.39 -14.97
CA TYR A 438 10.55 -12.70 -14.37
C TYR A 438 11.73 -12.74 -15.36
N GLY A 439 11.49 -12.51 -16.65
CA GLY A 439 12.51 -12.58 -17.69
C GLY A 439 12.99 -14.02 -17.97
N LEU A 440 12.12 -15.02 -17.75
CA LEU A 440 12.46 -16.44 -17.90
C LEU A 440 11.98 -17.06 -19.23
N THR A 441 11.39 -16.26 -20.13
CA THR A 441 10.84 -16.76 -21.41
C THR A 441 11.87 -17.49 -22.26
N GLU A 442 13.05 -16.90 -22.47
CA GLU A 442 14.11 -17.51 -23.28
C GLU A 442 14.81 -18.66 -22.54
N THR A 443 15.09 -18.47 -21.25
CA THR A 443 15.67 -19.52 -20.40
C THR A 443 14.77 -20.75 -20.32
N GLY A 444 13.45 -20.57 -20.33
CA GLY A 444 12.49 -21.68 -20.33
C GLY A 444 12.48 -22.51 -21.60
N LYS A 445 12.99 -21.98 -22.73
CA LYS A 445 13.14 -22.74 -23.99
C LYS A 445 14.32 -23.70 -23.93
N THR A 446 15.42 -23.28 -23.29
CA THR A 446 16.67 -24.06 -23.24
C THR A 446 16.77 -24.92 -21.98
N THR A 447 16.23 -24.43 -20.87
CA THR A 447 16.52 -24.94 -19.53
C THR A 447 15.22 -25.20 -18.77
N ARG A 448 15.23 -26.22 -17.91
CA ARG A 448 14.06 -26.54 -17.08
C ARG A 448 13.90 -25.50 -15.97
N LEU A 449 12.77 -24.81 -15.95
CA LEU A 449 12.41 -23.88 -14.89
C LEU A 449 11.82 -24.65 -13.69
N ASN A 450 12.20 -24.23 -12.48
CA ASN A 450 11.72 -24.83 -11.25
C ASN A 450 10.83 -23.84 -10.48
N CYS A 451 9.65 -24.31 -10.07
CA CYS A 451 8.69 -23.54 -9.29
C CYS A 451 8.32 -24.31 -8.03
N GLY A 452 8.35 -23.61 -6.88
CA GLY A 452 7.80 -24.14 -5.65
C GLY A 452 6.31 -23.85 -5.58
N VAL A 453 5.47 -24.86 -5.39
CA VAL A 453 4.05 -24.63 -5.08
C VAL A 453 3.94 -24.32 -3.59
N SER A 454 3.15 -23.30 -3.23
CA SER A 454 2.85 -22.95 -1.84
C SER A 454 1.36 -22.75 -1.66
N CYS A 455 0.86 -23.22 -0.53
CA CYS A 455 -0.48 -22.89 -0.06
C CYS A 455 -0.34 -22.21 1.29
N ASP A 456 -0.69 -20.93 1.36
CA ASP A 456 -0.61 -20.13 2.57
C ASP A 456 -2.04 -19.75 2.99
N GLY A 457 -2.34 -19.94 4.27
CA GLY A 457 -3.62 -19.54 4.87
C GLY A 457 -3.43 -18.36 5.80
N THR A 458 -4.36 -17.40 5.79
CA THR A 458 -4.37 -16.26 6.72
C THR A 458 -5.79 -16.01 7.21
N ASN A 459 -5.92 -15.70 8.51
CA ASN A 459 -7.21 -15.31 9.08
C ASN A 459 -7.41 -13.81 8.86
N MET A 460 -8.34 -13.43 7.98
CA MET A 460 -8.72 -12.03 7.75
C MET A 460 -9.55 -11.49 8.92
N SER A 461 -10.39 -12.34 9.52
CA SER A 461 -11.15 -12.02 10.72
C SER A 461 -11.36 -13.27 11.58
N LYS A 462 -12.04 -13.14 12.73
CA LYS A 462 -12.37 -14.30 13.59
C LYS A 462 -13.17 -15.40 12.88
N LYS A 463 -13.86 -15.06 11.78
CA LYS A 463 -14.74 -15.97 11.05
C LYS A 463 -14.39 -16.10 9.56
N ILE A 464 -13.40 -15.35 9.09
CA ILE A 464 -13.02 -15.32 7.68
C ILE A 464 -11.58 -15.75 7.55
N ASN A 465 -11.38 -16.89 6.91
CA ASN A 465 -10.07 -17.43 6.57
C ASN A 465 -9.88 -17.30 5.06
N THR A 466 -8.75 -16.77 4.65
CA THR A 466 -8.36 -16.71 3.24
C THR A 466 -7.24 -17.71 3.02
N MET A 467 -7.45 -18.59 2.04
CA MET A 467 -6.45 -19.54 1.57
C MET A 467 -5.97 -19.09 0.19
N ILE A 468 -4.65 -19.02 0.04
CA ILE A 468 -4.00 -18.67 -1.21
C ILE A 468 -3.15 -19.86 -1.64
N GLY A 469 -3.54 -20.48 -2.74
CA GLY A 469 -2.75 -21.48 -3.44
C GLY A 469 -2.03 -20.81 -4.61
N GLY A 470 -0.74 -21.04 -4.74
CA GLY A 470 0.06 -20.41 -5.77
C GLY A 470 1.40 -21.08 -6.00
N PHE A 471 2.24 -20.45 -6.81
CA PHE A 471 3.60 -20.88 -7.05
C PHE A 471 4.60 -19.74 -6.90
N LYS A 472 5.84 -20.11 -6.56
CA LYS A 472 6.99 -19.24 -6.36
C LYS A 472 8.05 -19.62 -7.37
N VAL A 473 8.58 -18.62 -8.07
CA VAL A 473 9.65 -18.81 -9.06
C VAL A 473 10.97 -19.07 -8.32
N ASN A 474 11.57 -20.23 -8.55
CA ASN A 474 12.83 -20.67 -7.91
C ASN A 474 13.93 -20.88 -8.96
N HIS A 475 14.25 -19.83 -9.71
CA HIS A 475 15.25 -19.90 -10.78
C HIS A 475 16.32 -18.82 -10.63
N ILE A 476 17.61 -19.18 -10.64
CA ILE A 476 18.72 -18.27 -10.32
C ILE A 476 18.80 -17.03 -11.23
N THR A 477 18.36 -17.14 -12.48
CA THR A 477 18.33 -16.01 -13.44
C THR A 477 17.08 -15.14 -13.33
N ALA A 478 16.13 -15.47 -12.46
CA ALA A 478 14.88 -14.73 -12.37
C ALA A 478 15.10 -13.31 -11.85
N VAL A 479 14.47 -12.34 -12.50
CA VAL A 479 14.52 -10.91 -12.17
C VAL A 479 13.18 -10.48 -11.62
N CYS A 480 13.14 -9.81 -10.47
CA CYS A 480 11.90 -9.34 -9.87
C CYS A 480 11.17 -8.38 -10.84
N PRO A 481 9.90 -8.64 -11.22
CA PRO A 481 9.17 -7.81 -12.19
C PRO A 481 8.99 -6.36 -11.74
N ILE A 482 8.91 -6.14 -10.42
CA ILE A 482 8.70 -4.82 -9.82
C ILE A 482 10.02 -4.07 -9.67
N ARG A 483 11.03 -4.71 -9.05
CA ARG A 483 12.31 -4.06 -8.72
C ARG A 483 13.31 -4.05 -9.86
N LYS A 484 13.09 -4.86 -10.89
CA LYS A 484 14.04 -5.10 -12.01
C LYS A 484 15.42 -5.57 -11.56
N LEU A 485 15.51 -6.21 -10.38
CA LEU A 485 16.74 -6.76 -9.83
C LEU A 485 16.68 -8.29 -9.76
N PRO A 486 17.80 -9.01 -9.93
CA PRO A 486 17.84 -10.46 -9.74
C PRO A 486 17.31 -10.82 -8.34
N ILE A 487 16.36 -11.76 -8.27
CA ILE A 487 15.78 -12.20 -6.98
C ILE A 487 16.87 -12.77 -6.06
N PHE A 488 17.91 -13.36 -6.67
CA PHE A 488 18.95 -14.12 -6.00
C PHE A 488 20.27 -13.37 -5.86
N CYS A 489 20.28 -12.04 -5.97
CA CYS A 489 21.50 -11.27 -5.77
C CYS A 489 21.88 -11.24 -4.27
N GLU A 490 23.11 -11.63 -3.94
CA GLU A 490 23.67 -11.35 -2.62
C GLU A 490 23.90 -9.84 -2.51
N THR A 491 22.91 -9.11 -1.99
CA THR A 491 23.20 -7.78 -1.44
C THR A 491 24.24 -8.00 -0.35
N GLY A 492 25.44 -7.42 -0.48
CA GLY A 492 26.63 -7.66 0.36
C GLY A 492 26.48 -7.45 1.88
N THR A 493 25.25 -7.26 2.37
CA THR A 493 24.84 -7.20 3.77
C THR A 493 24.63 -8.57 4.43
N GLY A 494 24.99 -9.68 3.78
CA GLY A 494 25.01 -11.02 4.41
C GLY A 494 23.63 -11.62 4.74
N ASN A 495 22.54 -10.89 4.55
CA ASN A 495 21.17 -11.44 4.56
C ASN A 495 20.87 -12.07 3.20
N SER A 496 21.49 -13.23 2.98
CA SER A 496 21.25 -14.07 1.81
C SER A 496 19.80 -14.56 1.80
N CYS A 497 19.13 -14.33 0.65
CA CYS A 497 17.97 -15.10 0.22
C CYS A 497 16.61 -14.93 0.94
N THR A 498 16.41 -13.95 1.84
CA THR A 498 15.12 -13.81 2.56
C THR A 498 13.94 -13.40 1.67
N GLY A 499 14.21 -12.88 0.46
CA GLY A 499 13.15 -12.47 -0.47
C GLY A 499 12.31 -13.62 -1.02
N ILE A 500 12.85 -14.85 -1.12
CA ILE A 500 12.18 -15.95 -1.86
C ILE A 500 10.96 -16.49 -1.10
N GLN A 501 11.03 -16.50 0.22
CA GLN A 501 9.89 -16.87 1.06
C GLN A 501 8.90 -15.73 1.26
N SER A 502 9.22 -14.52 0.78
CA SER A 502 8.31 -13.39 0.87
C SER A 502 7.00 -13.68 0.15
N HIS A 503 5.89 -13.29 0.78
CA HIS A 503 4.56 -13.31 0.16
C HIS A 503 4.55 -12.54 -1.17
N PHE A 504 5.41 -11.52 -1.33
CA PHE A 504 5.57 -10.75 -2.58
C PHE A 504 6.07 -11.57 -3.78
N ASN A 505 6.61 -12.77 -3.58
CA ASN A 505 7.08 -13.65 -4.65
C ASN A 505 6.16 -14.86 -4.89
N CYS A 506 5.00 -14.92 -4.23
CA CYS A 506 3.98 -15.93 -4.46
C CYS A 506 2.96 -15.40 -5.48
N PHE A 507 2.76 -16.13 -6.57
CA PHE A 507 1.71 -15.82 -7.53
C PHE A 507 0.49 -16.68 -7.22
N PRO A 508 -0.62 -16.07 -6.82
CA PRO A 508 -1.84 -16.81 -6.53
C PRO A 508 -2.37 -17.40 -7.85
N THR A 509 -2.52 -18.72 -7.89
CA THR A 509 -3.31 -19.37 -8.94
C THR A 509 -4.75 -19.51 -8.49
N ASN A 510 -4.95 -19.70 -7.18
CA ASN A 510 -6.25 -19.87 -6.57
C ASN A 510 -6.30 -19.07 -5.27
N LEU A 511 -7.39 -18.32 -5.07
CA LEU A 511 -7.70 -17.66 -3.81
C LEU A 511 -9.08 -18.12 -3.38
N ALA A 512 -9.24 -18.51 -2.12
CA ALA A 512 -10.54 -18.93 -1.57
C ALA A 512 -10.74 -18.32 -0.19
N ASN A 513 -11.88 -17.67 -0.01
CA ASN A 513 -12.34 -17.13 1.26
C ASN A 513 -13.30 -18.14 1.91
N ASN A 514 -13.22 -18.26 3.23
CA ASN A 514 -14.02 -19.15 4.08
C ASN A 514 -13.89 -20.65 3.77
N ALA A 515 -12.90 -21.04 2.97
CA ALA A 515 -12.66 -22.44 2.62
C ALA A 515 -12.35 -23.31 3.85
N PRO A 516 -13.10 -24.40 4.11
CA PRO A 516 -12.66 -25.44 5.03
C PRO A 516 -11.41 -26.12 4.48
N SER A 517 -10.69 -26.79 5.37
CA SER A 517 -9.48 -27.54 5.05
C SER A 517 -9.66 -28.61 3.95
N SER A 518 -10.89 -29.02 3.62
CA SER A 518 -11.20 -29.94 2.50
C SER A 518 -10.84 -29.37 1.12
N LEU A 519 -10.91 -28.05 0.93
CA LEU A 519 -10.53 -27.33 -0.30
C LEU A 519 -9.01 -27.37 -0.58
N MET A 520 -8.18 -27.70 0.43
CA MET A 520 -6.74 -28.00 0.25
C MET A 520 -6.52 -29.16 -0.73
N THR A 521 -7.44 -30.13 -0.74
CA THR A 521 -7.30 -31.34 -1.56
C THR A 521 -7.54 -31.02 -3.04
N PHE A 522 -8.44 -30.08 -3.33
CA PHE A 522 -8.83 -29.72 -4.69
C PHE A 522 -7.77 -28.86 -5.38
N THR A 523 -7.25 -27.83 -4.69
CA THR A 523 -6.19 -26.95 -5.22
C THR A 523 -4.86 -27.67 -5.46
N CYS A 524 -4.48 -28.57 -4.54
CA CYS A 524 -3.25 -29.34 -4.69
C CYS A 524 -3.38 -30.43 -5.78
N ARG A 525 -4.59 -30.99 -5.98
CA ARG A 525 -4.88 -31.95 -7.06
C ARG A 525 -5.01 -31.27 -8.42
N SER A 526 -5.65 -30.11 -8.54
CA SER A 526 -5.83 -29.41 -9.82
C SER A 526 -4.50 -28.98 -10.44
N LEU A 527 -3.58 -28.43 -9.62
CA LEU A 527 -2.21 -28.10 -10.01
C LEU A 527 -1.38 -29.33 -10.44
N CYS A 528 -1.60 -30.49 -9.82
CA CYS A 528 -0.90 -31.73 -10.19
C CYS A 528 -1.52 -32.48 -11.39
N LEU A 529 -2.85 -32.40 -11.58
CA LEU A 529 -3.57 -33.21 -12.58
C LEU A 529 -3.77 -32.51 -13.93
N ARG A 530 -3.92 -31.18 -13.99
CA ARG A 530 -4.27 -30.48 -15.25
C ARG A 530 -3.10 -30.28 -16.22
N ASN A 531 -1.84 -30.43 -15.78
CA ASN A 531 -0.66 -30.31 -16.65
C ASN A 531 -0.20 -31.65 -17.28
N ALA A 532 -0.98 -32.73 -17.15
CA ALA A 532 -0.72 -34.00 -17.82
C ALA A 532 -1.34 -34.10 -19.24
N VAL A 533 -2.09 -33.08 -19.69
CA VAL A 533 -2.82 -33.12 -20.96
C VAL A 533 -2.49 -31.89 -21.81
N ALA A 534 -1.40 -31.94 -22.58
CA ALA A 534 -1.20 -31.24 -23.86
C ALA A 534 0.25 -31.38 -24.34
N GLY A 535 0.56 -32.42 -25.13
CA GLY A 535 1.59 -32.44 -26.21
C GLY A 535 3.07 -32.10 -25.95
N ALA A 536 3.45 -31.46 -24.84
CA ALA A 536 4.83 -31.21 -24.45
C ALA A 536 5.32 -32.34 -23.54
N LYS A 537 6.62 -32.68 -23.63
CA LYS A 537 7.24 -33.69 -22.74
C LYS A 537 6.81 -33.42 -21.28
N PRO A 538 6.28 -34.42 -20.56
CA PRO A 538 5.56 -34.19 -19.31
C PRO A 538 6.44 -33.45 -18.30
N TYR A 539 5.97 -32.29 -17.82
CA TYR A 539 6.52 -31.66 -16.63
C TYR A 539 6.21 -32.59 -15.45
N THR A 540 7.22 -33.34 -14.99
CA THR A 540 7.06 -34.24 -13.84
C THR A 540 7.06 -33.43 -12.55
N TRP A 541 5.88 -33.18 -11.99
CA TRP A 541 5.70 -32.58 -10.66
C TRP A 541 5.78 -33.67 -9.59
N ARG A 542 6.68 -33.54 -8.60
CA ARG A 542 6.77 -34.47 -7.46
C ARG A 542 6.37 -33.76 -6.16
N ARG A 543 5.39 -34.35 -5.47
CA ARG A 543 4.97 -33.97 -4.12
C ARG A 543 6.12 -34.20 -3.13
N ARG A 544 6.57 -33.17 -2.39
CA ARG A 544 7.34 -33.41 -1.16
C ARG A 544 6.36 -33.91 -0.09
N ALA A 545 6.37 -35.22 0.18
CA ALA A 545 5.72 -35.79 1.35
C ALA A 545 6.53 -35.37 2.59
N GLY A 546 6.04 -34.38 3.33
CA GLY A 546 6.76 -33.80 4.46
C GLY A 546 5.92 -32.94 5.38
N SER A 547 4.65 -33.30 5.60
CA SER A 547 3.83 -32.81 6.71
C SER A 547 2.87 -33.92 7.11
N ALA A 548 3.29 -34.76 8.06
CA ALA A 548 2.38 -35.69 8.72
C ALA A 548 1.45 -34.84 9.61
N ILE A 549 0.17 -34.77 9.24
CA ILE A 549 -0.89 -34.40 10.18
C ILE A 549 -1.13 -35.66 11.01
N ILE A 550 -0.62 -35.66 12.23
CA ILE A 550 -1.05 -36.64 13.25
C ILE A 550 -2.46 -36.24 13.63
N MET A 551 -3.45 -36.99 13.15
CA MET A 551 -4.79 -36.97 13.73
C MET A 551 -4.76 -37.72 15.06
N LYS A 552 -5.25 -37.07 16.11
CA LYS A 552 -5.89 -37.73 17.25
C LYS A 552 -7.32 -37.24 17.30
#